data_AF-A0A1Y0IES5-F1
#
_entry.id   AF-A0A1Y0IES5-F1
#
_cell.length_a   1.000
_cell.length_b   1.000
_cell.length_c   1.000
_cell.angle_alpha   90.00
_cell.angle_beta   90.00
_cell.angle_gamma   90.00
#
_symmetry.space_group_name_H-M   'P 1'
#
loop_
_entity.id
_entity.type
_entity.pdbx_description
1 polymer ?
#
loop_
_entity_poly.entity_id
_entity_poly.type
_entity_poly.pdbx_seq_one_letter_code
_entity_poly.pdbx_strand_id
1 'polypeptide(L)'
;MITAREIVSTILFIIAILLPFDMMANGFHWVYLAGSLLFFVLAYLIWPSKKKGQREGDNWVVDSLEFVIELPIELMVGLFRFFVRVLDH
;
A
#
# COMPACT_ATOMS: atom_id res chain seq x y z
N MET A 1 -8.73 -15.03 -11.97
CA MET A 1 -8.56 -14.77 -10.51
C MET A 1 -7.80 -13.48 -10.20
N ILE A 2 -7.19 -12.79 -11.20
CA ILE A 2 -6.46 -11.52 -11.01
C ILE A 2 -7.41 -10.39 -10.59
N THR A 3 -8.56 -10.25 -11.26
CA THR A 3 -9.55 -9.19 -10.96
C THR A 3 -10.07 -9.23 -9.53
N ALA A 4 -10.27 -10.42 -8.96
CA ALA A 4 -10.69 -10.55 -7.56
C ALA A 4 -9.61 -10.02 -6.60
N ARG A 5 -8.32 -10.28 -6.89
CA ARG A 5 -7.20 -9.75 -6.12
C ARG A 5 -7.08 -8.23 -6.25
N GLU A 6 -7.27 -7.68 -7.46
CA GLU A 6 -7.30 -6.23 -7.70
C GLU A 6 -8.39 -5.56 -6.85
N ILE A 7 -9.61 -6.10 -6.85
CA ILE A 7 -10.74 -5.59 -6.07
C ILE A 7 -10.45 -5.68 -4.57
N VAL A 8 -10.05 -6.85 -4.08
CA VAL A 8 -9.76 -7.07 -2.64
C VAL A 8 -8.66 -6.12 -2.18
N SER A 9 -7.56 -6.03 -2.92
CA SER A 9 -6.46 -5.13 -2.58
C SER A 9 -6.88 -3.66 -2.56
N THR A 10 -7.72 -3.24 -3.52
CA THR A 10 -8.23 -1.86 -3.55
C THR A 10 -9.11 -1.57 -2.34
N ILE A 11 -9.99 -2.50 -1.95
CA ILE A 11 -10.82 -2.35 -0.74
C ILE A 11 -9.95 -2.25 0.51
N LEU A 12 -8.95 -3.13 0.66
CA LEU A 12 -8.04 -3.09 1.79
C LEU A 12 -7.26 -1.77 1.87
N PHE A 13 -6.82 -1.26 0.72
CA PHE A 13 -6.12 0.02 0.64
C PHE A 13 -7.02 1.19 1.07
N ILE A 14 -8.29 1.20 0.62
CA ILE A 14 -9.27 2.21 1.05
C ILE A 14 -9.49 2.14 2.57
N ILE A 15 -9.67 0.94 3.13
CA ILE A 15 -9.81 0.77 4.60
C ILE A 15 -8.56 1.27 5.32
N ALA A 16 -7.38 0.97 4.79
CA ALA A 16 -6.10 1.41 5.37
C ALA A 16 -5.99 2.93 5.44
N ILE A 17 -6.56 3.66 4.47
CA ILE A 17 -6.62 5.13 4.44
C ILE A 17 -7.70 5.67 5.38
N LEU A 18 -8.88 5.04 5.44
CA LEU A 18 -9.99 5.52 6.25
C LEU A 18 -9.73 5.44 7.76
N LEU A 19 -9.00 4.42 8.22
CA LEU A 19 -8.70 4.25 9.65
C LEU A 19 -7.94 5.44 10.26
N PRO A 20 -6.86 5.97 9.65
CA PRO A 20 -6.22 7.20 10.11
C PRO A 20 -7.14 8.42 10.10
N PHE A 21 -8.00 8.58 9.09
CA PHE A 21 -8.98 9.68 9.07
C PHE A 21 -9.96 9.58 10.25
N ASP A 22 -10.42 8.37 10.57
CA ASP A 22 -11.27 8.14 11.73
C ASP A 22 -10.56 8.50 13.05
N MET A 23 -9.28 8.12 13.19
CA MET A 23 -8.46 8.50 14.35
C MET A 23 -8.31 10.02 14.50
N MET A 24 -8.26 10.76 13.39
CA MET A 24 -8.18 12.23 13.43
C MET A 24 -9.51 12.86 13.90
N ALA A 25 -10.64 12.24 13.57
CA ALA A 25 -11.97 12.76 13.92
C ALA A 25 -12.42 12.35 15.34
N ASN A 26 -12.18 11.11 15.74
CA ASN A 26 -12.70 10.51 16.98
C ASN A 26 -11.66 10.38 18.11
N GLY A 27 -10.39 10.69 17.82
CA GLY A 27 -9.29 10.57 18.76
C GLY A 27 -8.34 9.41 18.44
N PHE A 28 -7.12 9.50 18.94
CA PHE A 28 -6.06 8.57 18.61
C PHE A 28 -6.27 7.20 19.29
N HIS A 29 -6.33 6.14 18.48
CA HIS A 29 -6.45 4.75 18.93
C HIS A 29 -5.37 3.85 18.31
N TRP A 30 -4.55 3.21 19.16
CA TRP A 30 -3.48 2.30 18.73
C TRP A 30 -3.97 1.13 17.86
N VAL A 31 -5.18 0.62 18.11
CA VAL A 31 -5.78 -0.47 17.33
C VAL A 31 -6.03 -0.03 15.88
N TYR A 32 -6.51 1.19 15.67
CA TYR A 32 -6.77 1.71 14.33
C TYR A 32 -5.47 2.01 13.59
N LEU A 33 -4.43 2.46 14.30
CA LEU A 33 -3.10 2.61 13.74
C LEU A 33 -2.53 1.26 13.27
N ALA A 34 -2.55 0.25 14.14
CA ALA A 34 -2.05 -1.08 13.81
C ALA A 34 -2.86 -1.74 12.69
N GLY A 35 -4.19 -1.56 12.70
CA GLY A 35 -5.09 -2.02 11.65
C GLY A 35 -4.80 -1.35 10.30
N SER A 36 -4.60 -0.03 10.29
CA SER A 36 -4.22 0.72 9.09
C SER A 36 -2.93 0.19 8.48
N LEU A 37 -1.88 0.05 9.31
CA LEU A 37 -0.59 -0.47 8.86
C LEU A 37 -0.72 -1.89 8.30
N LEU A 38 -1.45 -2.76 8.99
CA LEU A 38 -1.70 -4.12 8.55
C LEU A 38 -2.43 -4.15 7.20
N PHE A 39 -3.46 -3.33 7.02
CA PHE A 39 -4.20 -3.28 5.76
C PHE A 39 -3.39 -2.69 4.61
N PHE A 40 -2.51 -1.70 4.86
CA PHE A 40 -1.56 -1.21 3.86
C PHE A 40 -0.64 -2.34 3.37
N VAL A 41 -0.07 -3.11 4.30
CA VAL A 41 0.81 -4.24 3.96
C VAL A 41 0.05 -5.32 3.20
N LEU A 42 -1.16 -5.68 3.64
CA LEU A 42 -1.98 -6.70 2.97
C LEU A 42 -2.41 -6.25 1.57
N ALA A 43 -2.79 -4.99 1.39
CA ALA A 43 -3.09 -4.45 0.06
C ALA A 43 -1.88 -4.61 -0.88
N TYR A 44 -0.70 -4.16 -0.45
CA TYR A 44 0.53 -4.31 -1.23
C TYR A 44 0.89 -5.77 -1.57
N LEU A 45 0.70 -6.70 -0.62
CA LEU A 45 1.01 -8.12 -0.83
C LEU A 45 0.01 -8.80 -1.78
N ILE A 46 -1.28 -8.47 -1.67
CA ILE A 46 -2.34 -9.08 -2.48
C ILE A 46 -2.35 -8.51 -3.89
N TRP A 47 -1.96 -7.24 -4.09
CA TRP A 47 -1.96 -6.58 -5.39
C TRP A 47 -1.17 -7.38 -6.46
N PRO A 48 -1.79 -7.68 -7.61
CA PRO A 48 -1.12 -8.37 -8.72
C PRO A 48 -0.25 -7.39 -9.52
N SER A 49 0.96 -7.15 -9.02
CA SER A 49 1.93 -6.20 -9.58
C SER A 49 2.52 -6.66 -10.92
N LYS A 50 2.61 -5.74 -11.89
CA LYS A 50 3.38 -5.95 -13.14
C LYS A 50 4.86 -6.14 -12.84
N LYS A 51 5.42 -5.42 -11.86
CA LYS A 51 6.83 -5.54 -11.44
C LYS A 51 7.17 -6.95 -10.93
N LYS A 52 6.17 -7.68 -10.43
CA LYS A 52 6.29 -9.07 -9.95
C LYS A 52 6.01 -10.11 -11.05
N GLY A 53 5.78 -9.69 -12.30
CA GLY A 53 5.42 -10.59 -13.41
C GLY A 53 4.05 -11.26 -13.26
N GLN A 54 3.17 -10.72 -12.40
CA GLN A 54 1.88 -11.34 -12.08
C GLN A 54 0.74 -10.91 -13.00
N ARG A 55 1.00 -9.98 -13.93
CA ARG A 55 0.00 -9.39 -14.80
C ARG A 55 0.59 -9.04 -16.15
N GLU A 56 -0.13 -9.38 -17.21
CA GLU A 56 0.18 -9.02 -18.59
C GLU A 56 -1.00 -8.20 -19.14
N GLY A 57 -0.72 -7.02 -19.69
CA GLY A 57 -1.73 -6.11 -20.26
C GLY A 57 -1.64 -4.69 -19.74
N ASP A 58 -1.88 -3.74 -20.64
CA ASP A 58 -1.97 -2.31 -20.34
C ASP A 58 -3.42 -1.91 -20.09
N ASN A 59 -3.69 -1.53 -18.84
CA ASN A 59 -4.94 -0.90 -18.45
C ASN A 59 -4.60 0.28 -17.55
N TRP A 60 -4.76 1.48 -18.10
CA TRP A 60 -4.38 2.74 -17.46
C TRP A 60 -4.99 2.90 -16.05
N VAL A 61 -6.21 2.40 -15.82
CA VAL A 61 -6.88 2.49 -14.51
C VAL A 61 -6.12 1.66 -13.49
N VAL A 62 -5.84 0.41 -13.83
CA VAL A 62 -5.19 -0.51 -12.89
C VAL A 62 -3.72 -0.14 -12.71
N ASP A 63 -3.06 0.37 -13.74
CA ASP A 63 -1.69 0.83 -13.64
C ASP A 63 -1.57 2.05 -12.71
N SER A 64 -2.57 2.93 -12.73
CA SER A 64 -2.67 4.04 -11.79
C SER A 64 -2.87 3.54 -10.35
N LEU A 65 -3.74 2.53 -10.16
CA LEU A 65 -3.95 1.91 -8.86
C LEU A 65 -2.70 1.19 -8.35
N GLU A 66 -1.94 0.51 -9.23
CA GLU A 66 -0.66 -0.13 -8.89
C GLU A 66 0.32 0.90 -8.34
N PHE A 67 0.47 2.03 -9.03
CA PHE A 67 1.31 3.12 -8.57
C PHE A 67 0.87 3.62 -7.18
N VAL A 68 -0.43 3.87 -6.98
CA VAL A 68 -0.96 4.39 -5.72
C VAL A 68 -0.79 3.39 -4.56
N ILE A 69 -0.98 2.10 -4.80
CA ILE A 69 -0.87 1.05 -3.78
C ILE A 69 0.60 0.76 -3.43
N GLU A 70 1.50 0.78 -4.41
CA GLU A 70 2.92 0.49 -4.20
C GLU A 70 3.68 1.69 -3.63
N LEU A 71 3.28 2.92 -3.94
CA LEU A 71 3.97 4.15 -3.57
C LEU A 71 4.27 4.26 -2.06
N PRO A 72 3.35 3.98 -1.12
CA PRO A 72 3.66 4.05 0.31
C PRO A 72 4.84 3.15 0.70
N ILE A 73 4.89 1.92 0.17
CA ILE A 73 5.96 0.96 0.48
C ILE A 73 7.25 1.38 -0.21
N GLU A 74 7.19 1.83 -1.46
CA GLU A 74 8.36 2.30 -2.19
C GLU A 74 9.00 3.52 -1.53
N LEU A 75 8.20 4.45 -1.02
CA LEU A 75 8.69 5.59 -0.23
C LEU A 75 9.37 5.12 1.06
N MET A 76 8.79 4.18 1.80
CA MET A 76 9.40 3.64 3.02
C MET A 76 10.74 2.96 2.72
N VAL A 77 10.81 2.13 1.67
CA VAL A 77 12.04 1.46 1.24
C VAL A 77 13.08 2.47 0.75
N GLY A 78 12.65 3.49 0.00
CA GLY A 78 13.51 4.57 -0.49
C GLY A 78 14.13 5.37 0.65
N LEU A 79 13.32 5.74 1.65
CA LEU A 79 13.78 6.40 2.86
C LEU A 79 14.78 5.54 3.63
N PHE A 80 14.47 4.26 3.85
CA PHE A 80 15.37 3.35 4.54
C PHE A 80 16.73 3.23 3.83
N ARG A 81 16.74 3.05 2.50
CA ARG A 81 17.98 3.03 1.71
C ARG A 81 18.76 4.35 1.80
N PHE A 82 18.07 5.48 1.85
CA PHE A 82 18.71 6.78 2.03
C PHE A 82 19.40 6.88 3.39
N PHE A 83 18.73 6.49 4.48
CA PHE A 83 19.32 6.51 5.83
C PHE A 83 20.53 5.58 5.95
N VAL A 84 20.46 4.36 5.41
CA VAL A 84 21.58 3.42 5.42
C VAL A 84 22.80 4.03 4.71
N ARG A 85 22.61 4.62 3.53
CA ARG A 85 23.70 5.26 2.78
C ARG A 85 24.33 6.46 3.50
N VAL A 86 23.53 7.23 4.24
CA VAL A 86 24.03 8.37 5.01
C VAL A 86 24.80 7.90 6.24
N LEU A 87 24.41 6.77 6.85
CA LEU A 87 25.09 6.21 8.02
C LEU A 87 26.40 5.49 7.69
N ASP A 88 26.51 4.95 6.48
CA ASP A 88 27.73 4.29 5.97
C ASP A 88 28.85 5.28 5.57
N HIS A 89 28.65 6.60 5.75
CA HIS A 89 29.54 7.67 5.31
C HIS A 89 30.14 8.48 6.46
#